data_AF-A0A134CKK3-F1
#
_entry.id   AF-A0A134CKK3-F1
#
_cell.length_a   1.000
_cell.length_b   1.000
_cell.length_c   1.000
_cell.angle_alpha   90.00
_cell.angle_beta   90.00
_cell.angle_gamma   90.00
#
_symmetry.space_group_name_H-M   'P 1'
#
loop_
_entity.id
_entity.type
_entity.pdbx_description
1 polymer ?
#
loop_
_entity_poly.entity_id
_entity_poly.type
_entity_poly.pdbx_seq_one_letter_code
_entity_poly.pdbx_strand_id
1 'polypeptide(L)'
;DADTDKGLTVSRDGNTIKYGINIDSLASNITNNVVNNINAGNTVITNISTGFTVSDANNKPVDMAMTKDNKPNLQFVSKDENTEVTAEKTKTGTKVTIGLSAAAQQGLANQDLNFGGTSGTGKVNLKSQKLSITGDADGIISTAAKEQGLSMTVNKEKLASAVNSSTIKITNVDLSNNSIVKGKMDSWQLAAKTTD
;
A
#
# COMPACT_ATOMS: atom_id res chain seq x y z
N ASP A 1 -9.47 -61.58 55.51
CA ASP A 1 -8.70 -61.45 54.27
C ASP A 1 -8.78 -60.01 53.79
N ALA A 2 -7.67 -59.43 53.33
CA ALA A 2 -7.72 -58.13 52.68
C ALA A 2 -8.25 -58.35 51.25
N ASP A 3 -9.37 -57.73 50.92
CA ASP A 3 -9.99 -57.80 49.60
C ASP A 3 -9.00 -57.25 48.56
N THR A 4 -8.36 -58.14 47.80
CA THR A 4 -7.26 -57.83 46.87
C THR A 4 -7.69 -56.92 45.71
N ASP A 5 -9.01 -56.75 45.54
CA ASP A 5 -9.64 -55.95 44.50
C ASP A 5 -9.97 -54.51 44.96
N LYS A 6 -9.65 -54.16 46.21
CA LYS A 6 -9.79 -52.81 46.75
C LYS A 6 -8.41 -52.17 46.80
N GLY A 7 -8.25 -50.96 46.24
CA GLY A 7 -6.96 -50.31 45.96
C GLY A 7 -5.95 -50.10 47.12
N LEU A 8 -6.29 -50.52 48.35
CA LEU A 8 -5.39 -50.61 49.50
C LEU A 8 -5.44 -52.03 50.09
N THR A 9 -4.29 -52.70 50.15
CA THR A 9 -4.14 -53.98 50.86
C THR A 9 -3.48 -53.75 52.21
N VAL A 10 -3.95 -54.47 53.23
CA VAL A 10 -3.42 -54.40 54.61
C VAL A 10 -3.16 -55.80 55.10
N SER A 11 -1.93 -56.07 55.55
CA SER A 11 -1.56 -57.35 56.17
C SER A 11 -0.86 -57.13 57.50
N ARG A 12 -0.96 -58.10 58.41
CA ARG A 12 -0.30 -58.08 59.70
C ARG A 12 0.67 -59.25 59.80
N ASP A 13 1.88 -58.96 60.26
CA ASP A 13 2.98 -59.90 60.45
C ASP A 13 3.55 -59.69 61.86
N GLY A 14 3.10 -60.54 62.80
CA GLY A 14 3.36 -60.36 64.23
C GLY A 14 2.83 -59.03 64.77
N ASN A 15 3.74 -58.15 65.19
CA ASN A 15 3.42 -56.80 65.70
C ASN A 15 3.45 -55.71 64.62
N THR A 16 3.76 -56.06 63.36
CA THR A 16 3.92 -55.12 62.26
C THR A 16 2.69 -55.14 61.34
N ILE A 17 2.24 -53.97 60.90
CA ILE A 17 1.21 -53.82 59.87
C ILE A 17 1.88 -53.32 58.59
N LYS A 18 1.64 -54.01 57.47
CA LYS A 18 2.13 -53.66 56.13
C LYS A 18 0.98 -53.15 55.28
N TYR A 19 1.24 -52.11 54.50
CA TYR A 19 0.30 -51.51 53.57
C TYR A 19 0.82 -51.68 52.14
N GLY A 20 -0.05 -52.07 51.22
CA GLY A 20 0.24 -52.17 49.79
C GLY A 20 -0.78 -51.39 48.98
N ILE A 21 -0.35 -50.82 47.85
CA ILE A 21 -1.24 -50.18 46.89
C ILE A 21 -1.25 -51.04 45.63
N ASN A 22 -2.44 -51.31 45.09
CA ASN A 22 -2.55 -51.97 43.79
C ASN A 22 -2.16 -50.97 42.69
N ILE A 23 -0.96 -51.15 42.13
CA ILE A 23 -0.37 -50.23 41.14
C ILE A 23 -1.22 -50.16 39.87
N ASP A 24 -1.79 -51.28 39.42
CA ASP A 24 -2.62 -51.32 38.20
C ASP A 24 -3.95 -50.58 38.41
N SER A 25 -4.55 -50.73 39.60
CA SER A 25 -5.74 -49.99 39.98
C SER A 25 -5.47 -48.49 40.12
N LEU A 26 -4.33 -48.12 40.72
CA LEU A 26 -3.92 -46.72 40.82
C LEU A 26 -3.67 -46.12 39.43
N ALA A 27 -2.94 -46.83 38.57
CA ALA A 27 -2.67 -46.41 37.20
C ALA A 27 -3.98 -46.27 36.40
N SER A 28 -4.89 -47.25 36.50
CA SER A 28 -6.22 -47.18 35.88
C SER A 28 -7.02 -45.98 36.38
N ASN A 29 -7.00 -45.69 37.69
CA ASN A 29 -7.71 -44.54 38.24
C ASN A 29 -7.11 -43.21 37.75
N ILE A 30 -5.79 -43.11 37.72
CA ILE A 30 -5.08 -41.95 37.17
C ILE A 30 -5.43 -41.78 35.68
N THR A 31 -5.34 -42.82 34.86
CA THR A 31 -5.62 -42.71 33.42
C THR A 31 -7.10 -42.47 33.14
N ASN A 32 -7.99 -43.27 33.72
CA ASN A 32 -9.41 -43.27 33.37
C ASN A 32 -10.21 -42.15 34.02
N ASN A 33 -9.82 -41.70 35.22
CA ASN A 33 -10.50 -40.60 35.89
C ASN A 33 -9.70 -39.32 35.75
N VAL A 34 -8.45 -39.29 36.22
CA VAL A 34 -7.69 -38.02 36.27
C VAL A 34 -7.35 -37.53 34.87
N VAL A 35 -6.62 -38.31 34.07
CA VAL A 35 -6.17 -37.91 32.73
C VAL A 35 -7.35 -37.69 31.78
N ASN A 36 -8.37 -38.54 31.82
CA ASN A 36 -9.59 -38.31 31.03
C ASN A 36 -10.34 -37.05 31.48
N ASN A 37 -10.48 -36.76 32.78
CA ASN A 37 -11.13 -35.50 33.20
C ASN A 37 -10.35 -34.26 32.73
N ILE A 38 -9.02 -34.37 32.66
CA ILE A 38 -8.15 -33.31 32.13
C ILE A 38 -8.31 -33.15 30.62
N ASN A 39 -8.30 -34.26 29.87
CA ASN A 39 -8.23 -34.25 28.40
C ASN A 39 -9.58 -34.30 27.67
N ALA A 40 -10.62 -34.85 28.30
CA ALA A 40 -11.98 -34.96 27.75
C ALA A 40 -12.84 -33.71 28.02
N GLY A 41 -12.30 -32.70 28.71
CA GLY A 41 -12.83 -31.33 28.70
C GLY A 41 -14.06 -31.05 29.56
N ASN A 42 -14.58 -32.00 30.35
CA ASN A 42 -15.77 -31.75 31.18
C ASN A 42 -15.48 -31.01 32.50
N THR A 43 -14.22 -30.97 32.96
CA THR A 43 -13.84 -30.19 34.16
C THR A 43 -12.67 -29.27 33.79
N VAL A 44 -12.94 -27.96 33.76
CA VAL A 44 -11.96 -26.94 33.40
C VAL A 44 -10.77 -26.95 34.38
N ILE A 45 -9.54 -27.18 33.90
CA ILE A 45 -8.34 -26.76 34.63
C ILE A 45 -8.21 -25.25 34.44
N THR A 46 -8.71 -24.49 35.42
CA THR A 46 -8.92 -23.03 35.38
C THR A 46 -7.64 -22.17 35.20
N ASN A 47 -6.44 -22.75 35.22
CA ASN A 47 -5.20 -21.95 35.26
C ASN A 47 -4.70 -21.39 33.91
N ILE A 48 -5.34 -21.68 32.77
CA ILE A 48 -4.86 -21.22 31.45
C ILE A 48 -5.92 -20.39 30.69
N SER A 49 -7.20 -20.47 31.05
CA SER A 49 -8.29 -19.87 30.25
C SER A 49 -8.44 -18.35 30.37
N THR A 50 -7.85 -17.72 31.39
CA THR A 50 -8.04 -16.28 31.65
C THR A 50 -6.86 -15.39 31.24
N GLY A 51 -5.73 -15.98 30.80
CA GLY A 51 -4.51 -15.22 30.49
C GLY A 51 -4.38 -14.76 29.03
N PHE A 52 -5.09 -15.38 28.10
CA PHE A 52 -5.04 -15.08 26.67
C PHE A 52 -6.44 -15.02 26.10
N THR A 53 -6.87 -13.84 25.65
CA THR A 53 -8.18 -13.64 25.02
C THR A 53 -7.97 -13.13 23.59
N VAL A 54 -8.79 -13.62 22.66
CA VAL A 54 -8.88 -13.08 21.30
C VAL A 54 -10.24 -12.40 21.20
N SER A 55 -10.26 -11.17 20.69
CA SER A 55 -11.50 -10.42 20.48
C SER A 55 -11.68 -10.08 19.00
N ASP A 56 -12.93 -9.88 18.59
CA ASP A 56 -13.24 -9.36 17.28
C ASP A 56 -12.94 -7.85 17.18
N ALA A 57 -13.22 -7.26 16.01
CA ALA A 57 -12.99 -5.84 15.76
C ALA A 57 -13.81 -4.88 16.66
N ASN A 58 -14.80 -5.40 17.40
CA ASN A 58 -15.64 -4.65 18.34
C ASN A 58 -15.27 -4.96 19.80
N ASN A 59 -14.08 -5.53 20.06
CA ASN A 59 -13.63 -5.96 21.39
C ASN A 59 -14.54 -7.02 22.04
N LYS A 60 -15.34 -7.75 21.26
CA LYS A 60 -16.13 -8.86 21.77
C LYS A 60 -15.25 -10.11 21.79
N PRO A 61 -15.14 -10.83 22.93
CA PRO A 61 -14.41 -12.08 22.99
C PRO A 61 -14.90 -13.08 21.95
N VAL A 62 -13.96 -13.66 21.23
CA VAL A 62 -14.17 -14.77 20.30
C VAL A 62 -13.89 -16.05 21.08
N ASP A 63 -14.87 -16.94 21.13
CA ASP A 63 -14.71 -18.24 21.76
C ASP A 63 -13.83 -19.12 20.87
N MET A 64 -12.58 -19.34 21.30
CA MET A 64 -11.67 -20.29 20.68
C MET A 64 -11.76 -21.61 21.44
N ALA A 65 -12.89 -22.31 21.30
CA ALA A 65 -13.11 -23.59 21.95
C ALA A 65 -12.13 -24.65 21.41
N MET A 66 -10.96 -24.78 22.05
CA MET A 66 -9.94 -25.75 21.67
C MET A 66 -10.32 -27.11 22.26
N THR A 67 -10.64 -28.07 21.40
CA THR A 67 -10.88 -29.47 21.80
C THR A 67 -9.95 -30.39 21.03
N LYS A 68 -9.94 -31.69 21.36
CA LYS A 68 -9.17 -32.70 20.62
C LYS A 68 -9.46 -32.65 19.11
N ASP A 69 -10.72 -32.42 18.78
CA ASP A 69 -11.23 -32.48 17.40
C ASP A 69 -11.47 -31.09 16.80
N ASN A 70 -11.59 -30.04 17.63
CA ASN A 70 -11.70 -28.65 17.19
C ASN A 70 -10.40 -27.87 17.42
N LYS A 71 -9.70 -27.54 16.33
CA LYS A 71 -8.45 -26.76 16.34
C LYS A 71 -8.66 -25.45 15.58
N PRO A 72 -9.26 -24.42 16.20
CA PRO A 72 -9.50 -23.14 15.53
C PRO A 72 -8.17 -22.49 15.12
N ASN A 73 -8.15 -21.86 13.94
CA ASN A 73 -7.01 -21.07 13.47
C ASN A 73 -7.20 -19.60 13.85
N LEU A 74 -6.13 -18.96 14.31
CA LEU A 74 -6.08 -17.49 14.40
C LEU A 74 -5.61 -16.93 13.05
N GLN A 75 -6.47 -16.19 12.37
CA GLN A 75 -6.16 -15.54 11.10
C GLN A 75 -6.10 -14.02 11.30
N PHE A 76 -5.05 -13.40 10.78
CA PHE A 76 -4.97 -11.94 10.65
C PHE A 76 -5.45 -11.58 9.25
N VAL A 77 -6.57 -10.88 9.15
CA VAL A 77 -7.18 -10.45 7.89
C VAL A 77 -7.15 -8.93 7.78
N SER A 78 -6.94 -8.43 6.57
CA SER A 78 -7.11 -7.01 6.28
C SER A 78 -8.57 -6.61 6.47
N LYS A 79 -8.79 -5.40 6.99
CA LYS A 79 -10.15 -4.83 7.12
C LYS A 79 -10.67 -4.30 5.79
N ASP A 80 -9.76 -3.93 4.90
CA ASP A 80 -10.03 -3.36 3.58
C ASP A 80 -9.10 -3.95 2.51
N GLU A 81 -9.33 -3.53 1.27
CA GLU A 81 -8.56 -3.94 0.09
C GLU A 81 -7.22 -3.19 -0.09
N ASN A 82 -6.93 -2.20 0.76
CA ASN A 82 -5.73 -1.37 0.67
C ASN A 82 -4.56 -1.90 1.50
N THR A 83 -4.85 -2.79 2.45
CA THR A 83 -3.87 -3.41 3.31
C THR A 83 -3.69 -4.88 2.97
N GLU A 84 -2.47 -5.37 3.11
CA GLU A 84 -2.12 -6.78 2.97
C GLU A 84 -1.43 -7.25 4.25
N VAL A 85 -1.90 -8.37 4.79
CA VAL A 85 -1.30 -9.04 5.93
C VAL A 85 -0.80 -10.41 5.48
N THR A 86 0.49 -10.65 5.61
CA THR A 86 1.10 -11.96 5.33
C THR A 86 1.73 -12.51 6.59
N ALA A 87 1.66 -13.83 6.76
CA ALA A 87 2.30 -14.53 7.85
C ALA A 87 3.10 -15.71 7.29
N GLU A 88 4.37 -15.79 7.66
CA GLU A 88 5.27 -16.87 7.24
C GLU A 88 5.91 -17.55 8.45
N LYS A 89 6.03 -18.89 8.37
CA LYS A 89 6.77 -19.66 9.37
C LYS A 89 8.26 -19.52 9.10
N THR A 90 9.00 -19.08 10.11
CA THR A 90 10.47 -18.98 10.08
C THR A 90 11.09 -20.10 10.93
N LYS A 91 12.43 -20.17 10.94
CA LYS A 91 13.17 -21.14 11.78
C LYS A 91 12.96 -20.90 13.28
N THR A 92 12.69 -19.66 13.69
CA THR A 92 12.61 -19.24 15.10
C THR A 92 11.20 -18.83 15.54
N GLY A 93 10.21 -18.85 14.65
CA GLY A 93 8.83 -18.47 15.00
C GLY A 93 7.96 -18.21 13.79
N THR A 94 7.01 -17.28 13.94
CA THR A 94 6.15 -16.78 12.85
C THR A 94 6.45 -15.30 12.67
N LYS A 95 6.71 -14.87 11.43
CA LYS A 95 6.82 -13.46 11.09
C LYS A 95 5.52 -13.00 10.45
N VAL A 96 4.94 -11.93 10.98
CA VAL A 96 3.78 -11.25 10.40
C VAL A 96 4.25 -9.95 9.76
N THR A 97 3.90 -9.75 8.50
CA THR A 97 4.19 -8.52 7.75
C THR A 97 2.87 -7.84 7.43
N ILE A 98 2.81 -6.53 7.67
CA ILE A 98 1.65 -5.69 7.36
C ILE A 98 2.14 -4.60 6.41
N GLY A 99 1.47 -4.47 5.25
CA GLY A 99 1.85 -3.52 4.21
C GLY A 99 0.66 -3.04 3.38
N LEU A 100 0.98 -2.23 2.36
CA LEU A 100 0.00 -1.82 1.36
C LEU A 100 -0.24 -2.95 0.36
N SER A 101 -1.49 -3.17 -0.03
CA SER A 101 -1.83 -4.10 -1.10
C SER A 101 -1.24 -3.64 -2.43
N ALA A 102 -1.08 -4.57 -3.38
CA ALA A 102 -0.64 -4.25 -4.73
C ALA A 102 -1.56 -3.21 -5.43
N ALA A 103 -2.86 -3.22 -5.12
CA ALA A 103 -3.81 -2.24 -5.64
C ALA A 103 -3.55 -0.84 -5.04
N ALA A 104 -3.34 -0.74 -3.73
CA ALA A 104 -3.01 0.53 -3.08
C ALA A 104 -1.67 1.09 -3.56
N GLN A 105 -0.65 0.24 -3.71
CA GLN A 105 0.65 0.65 -4.27
C GLN A 105 0.52 1.16 -5.71
N GLN A 106 -0.27 0.48 -6.55
CA GLN A 106 -0.60 0.96 -7.90
C GLN A 106 -1.40 2.25 -7.87
N GLY A 107 -2.34 2.43 -6.95
CA GLY A 107 -3.08 3.68 -6.78
C GLY A 107 -2.20 4.87 -6.40
N LEU A 108 -1.13 4.65 -5.63
CA LEU A 108 -0.11 5.66 -5.33
C LEU A 108 0.81 5.93 -6.53
N ALA A 109 1.22 4.89 -7.26
CA ALA A 109 2.04 5.04 -8.47
C ALA A 109 1.28 5.68 -9.64
N ASN A 110 -0.02 5.39 -9.72
CA ASN A 110 -1.01 5.97 -10.63
C ASN A 110 -1.70 7.19 -10.01
N GLN A 111 -1.09 7.85 -9.00
CA GLN A 111 -1.27 9.29 -8.84
C GLN A 111 -0.67 9.97 -10.06
N ASP A 112 -1.35 9.74 -11.18
CA ASP A 112 -1.27 10.48 -12.40
C ASP A 112 -1.41 11.95 -12.01
N LEU A 113 -0.77 12.83 -12.77
CA LEU A 113 -0.95 14.27 -12.65
C LEU A 113 -2.34 14.66 -13.18
N ASN A 114 -3.38 13.92 -12.82
CA ASN A 114 -4.76 14.19 -13.14
C ASN A 114 -5.21 15.33 -12.23
N PHE A 115 -4.83 16.55 -12.60
CA PHE A 115 -5.47 17.75 -12.10
C PHE A 115 -6.89 17.81 -12.67
N GLY A 116 -7.80 17.01 -12.10
CA GLY A 116 -9.23 17.20 -12.23
C GLY A 116 -9.64 18.48 -11.51
N GLY A 117 -9.37 19.62 -12.14
CA GLY A 117 -9.60 20.96 -11.60
C GLY A 117 -8.82 22.01 -12.38
N THR A 118 -9.37 23.21 -12.51
CA THR A 118 -8.80 24.33 -13.29
C THR A 118 -7.51 24.92 -12.71
N SER A 119 -6.94 24.33 -11.65
CA SER A 119 -5.74 24.82 -10.98
C SER A 119 -5.09 23.77 -10.08
N GLY A 120 -3.77 23.64 -10.19
CA GLY A 120 -2.90 22.92 -9.25
C GLY A 120 -1.50 23.54 -9.25
N THR A 121 -0.84 23.63 -8.09
CA THR A 121 0.47 24.31 -7.93
C THR A 121 1.66 23.33 -7.91
N GLY A 122 1.50 22.13 -8.47
CA GLY A 122 2.55 21.11 -8.53
C GLY A 122 3.67 21.47 -9.50
N LYS A 123 4.93 21.29 -9.11
CA LYS A 123 6.08 21.39 -10.02
C LYS A 123 6.27 20.03 -10.72
N VAL A 124 6.17 20.00 -12.05
CA VAL A 124 6.44 18.79 -12.85
C VAL A 124 7.92 18.73 -13.21
N ASN A 125 8.62 17.66 -12.79
CA ASN A 125 10.02 17.43 -13.15
C ASN A 125 10.12 16.69 -14.50
N LEU A 126 10.23 17.45 -15.60
CA LEU A 126 10.29 16.93 -16.97
C LEU A 126 11.72 16.55 -17.43
N LYS A 127 12.70 16.37 -16.54
CA LYS A 127 14.11 16.12 -16.93
C LYS A 127 14.30 14.93 -17.88
N SER A 128 13.40 13.94 -17.85
CA SER A 128 13.39 12.78 -18.75
C SER A 128 12.10 12.60 -19.56
N GLN A 129 11.10 13.47 -19.37
CA GLN A 129 9.78 13.34 -20.02
C GLN A 129 9.57 14.47 -21.03
N LYS A 130 9.13 14.12 -22.25
CA LYS A 130 8.83 15.10 -23.30
C LYS A 130 7.43 15.67 -23.07
N LEU A 131 7.33 16.97 -22.79
CA LEU A 131 6.05 17.68 -22.90
C LEU A 131 5.68 17.76 -24.38
N SER A 132 4.67 17.00 -24.79
CA SER A 132 4.14 17.03 -26.15
C SER A 132 2.87 17.88 -26.17
N ILE A 133 2.90 19.00 -26.89
CA ILE A 133 1.73 19.81 -27.19
C ILE A 133 1.40 19.56 -28.66
N THR A 134 0.33 18.82 -28.93
CA THR A 134 -0.13 18.53 -30.29
C THR A 134 -1.16 19.57 -30.72
N GLY A 135 -1.00 20.11 -31.93
CA GLY A 135 -2.02 20.89 -32.63
C GLY A 135 -2.65 20.09 -33.77
N ASP A 136 -3.71 20.62 -34.36
CA ASP A 136 -4.30 20.10 -35.60
C ASP A 136 -3.90 20.96 -36.81
N ALA A 137 -4.59 20.80 -37.94
CA ALA A 137 -4.30 21.53 -39.17
C ALA A 137 -4.40 23.07 -39.03
N ASP A 138 -5.08 23.56 -37.98
CA ASP A 138 -5.30 24.98 -37.72
C ASP A 138 -4.45 25.54 -36.56
N GLY A 139 -3.60 24.70 -35.95
CA GLY A 139 -2.54 25.12 -35.02
C GLY A 139 -2.61 24.49 -33.63
N ILE A 140 -1.80 25.03 -32.71
CA ILE A 140 -1.76 24.59 -31.31
C ILE A 140 -3.06 25.04 -30.64
N ILE A 141 -4.01 24.12 -30.51
CA ILE A 141 -5.34 24.34 -29.92
C ILE A 141 -5.17 25.06 -28.58
N SER A 142 -5.88 26.17 -28.47
CA SER A 142 -6.01 27.04 -27.31
C SER A 142 -5.85 26.29 -25.99
N THR A 143 -4.89 26.70 -25.16
CA THR A 143 -5.08 26.54 -23.71
C THR A 143 -6.43 27.15 -23.38
N ALA A 144 -7.24 26.50 -22.55
CA ALA A 144 -8.57 26.93 -22.12
C ALA A 144 -8.56 28.23 -21.28
N ALA A 145 -7.79 29.23 -21.68
CA ALA A 145 -7.81 30.58 -21.18
C ALA A 145 -8.54 31.43 -22.22
N LYS A 146 -9.88 31.40 -22.18
CA LYS A 146 -10.62 32.54 -22.72
C LYS A 146 -10.09 33.77 -21.98
N GLU A 147 -9.60 34.74 -22.76
CA GLU A 147 -9.09 36.06 -22.32
C GLU A 147 -7.62 36.17 -21.86
N GLN A 148 -6.87 35.08 -21.65
CA GLN A 148 -5.43 35.17 -21.31
C GLN A 148 -4.57 34.39 -22.31
N GLY A 149 -3.64 35.08 -22.98
CA GLY A 149 -2.77 34.49 -24.01
C GLY A 149 -1.78 33.44 -23.46
N LEU A 150 -1.28 32.57 -24.34
CA LEU A 150 -0.22 31.61 -24.02
C LEU A 150 1.14 32.35 -23.87
N SER A 151 1.66 32.43 -22.64
CA SER A 151 2.97 33.03 -22.38
C SER A 151 4.08 31.98 -22.41
N MET A 152 4.84 31.91 -23.52
CA MET A 152 6.05 31.10 -23.63
C MET A 152 7.30 31.98 -23.50
N THR A 153 8.11 31.78 -22.46
CA THR A 153 9.43 32.42 -22.35
C THR A 153 10.48 31.53 -22.98
N VAL A 154 11.04 31.97 -24.09
CA VAL A 154 12.15 31.32 -24.79
C VAL A 154 13.48 31.98 -24.45
N ASN A 155 14.55 31.19 -24.32
CA ASN A 155 15.89 31.74 -24.17
C ASN A 155 16.27 32.49 -25.46
N LYS A 156 16.44 33.81 -25.34
CA LYS A 156 16.66 34.71 -26.48
C LYS A 156 17.95 34.42 -27.23
N GLU A 157 19.04 34.07 -26.53
CA GLU A 157 20.35 33.79 -27.14
C GLU A 157 20.34 32.48 -27.93
N LYS A 158 19.66 31.46 -27.42
CA LYS A 158 19.48 30.17 -28.10
C LYS A 158 18.52 30.28 -29.28
N LEU A 159 17.44 31.05 -29.14
CA LEU A 159 16.51 31.31 -30.25
C LEU A 159 17.21 32.10 -31.36
N ALA A 160 17.96 33.15 -31.03
CA ALA A 160 18.72 33.92 -32.01
C ALA A 160 19.75 33.06 -32.74
N SER A 161 20.46 32.19 -32.01
CA SER A 161 21.40 31.23 -32.62
C SER A 161 20.68 30.25 -33.56
N ALA A 162 19.49 29.76 -33.22
CA ALA A 162 18.72 28.85 -34.07
C ALA A 162 18.16 29.55 -35.32
N VAL A 163 17.61 30.75 -35.18
CA VAL A 163 17.05 31.55 -36.29
C VAL A 163 18.13 31.97 -37.27
N ASN A 164 19.35 32.28 -36.80
CA ASN A 164 20.48 32.65 -37.65
C ASN A 164 21.19 31.45 -38.28
N SER A 165 20.87 30.21 -37.91
CA SER A 165 21.69 29.04 -38.29
C SER A 165 21.21 28.25 -39.52
N SER A 166 20.01 28.46 -40.08
CA SER A 166 19.71 27.90 -41.42
C SER A 166 18.38 28.37 -41.99
N THR A 167 18.38 28.80 -43.27
CA THR A 167 17.29 28.67 -44.27
C THR A 167 15.84 29.10 -43.92
N ILE A 168 15.54 29.70 -42.77
CA ILE A 168 14.20 30.23 -42.49
C ILE A 168 13.97 31.50 -43.31
N LYS A 169 13.37 31.36 -44.50
CA LYS A 169 12.72 32.48 -45.21
C LYS A 169 11.48 32.88 -44.41
N ILE A 170 11.58 33.94 -43.62
CA ILE A 170 10.39 34.58 -43.05
C ILE A 170 9.74 35.39 -44.17
N THR A 171 8.73 34.84 -44.83
CA THR A 171 8.06 35.47 -45.98
C THR A 171 6.99 36.49 -45.59
N ASN A 172 6.56 36.49 -44.33
CA ASN A 172 5.48 37.35 -43.81
C ASN A 172 5.98 38.26 -42.69
N VAL A 173 7.16 38.87 -42.85
CA VAL A 173 7.58 39.94 -41.94
C VAL A 173 6.80 41.19 -42.30
N ASP A 174 5.89 41.61 -41.41
CA ASP A 174 5.33 42.96 -41.49
C ASP A 174 6.41 43.97 -41.09
N LEU A 175 6.97 44.63 -42.11
CA LEU A 175 8.00 45.68 -41.94
C LEU A 175 7.41 47.09 -41.94
N SER A 176 6.09 47.26 -42.02
CA SER A 176 5.44 48.58 -42.07
C SER A 176 5.78 49.45 -40.85
N ASN A 177 6.04 48.83 -39.71
CA ASN A 177 6.42 49.48 -38.45
C ASN A 177 7.93 49.53 -38.19
N ASN A 178 8.77 49.03 -39.09
CA ASN A 178 10.23 49.11 -38.94
C ASN A 178 10.72 50.51 -39.37
N SER A 179 11.12 51.32 -38.40
CA SER A 179 11.54 52.71 -38.61
C SER A 179 12.72 52.87 -39.59
N ILE A 180 13.65 51.91 -39.62
CA ILE A 180 14.81 51.93 -40.52
C ILE A 180 14.38 51.70 -41.96
N VAL A 181 13.52 50.69 -42.19
CA VAL A 181 13.01 50.35 -43.52
C VAL A 181 12.15 51.49 -44.06
N LYS A 182 11.24 52.02 -43.23
CA LYS A 182 10.38 53.16 -43.58
C LYS A 182 11.20 54.39 -43.97
N GLY A 183 12.22 54.75 -43.18
CA GLY A 183 13.09 55.88 -43.50
C GLY A 183 13.81 55.73 -44.83
N LYS A 184 14.24 54.51 -45.20
CA LYS A 184 14.83 54.24 -46.52
C LYS A 184 13.81 54.33 -47.64
N MET A 185 12.60 53.80 -47.47
CA MET A 185 11.53 53.91 -48.46
C MET A 185 11.13 55.37 -48.72
N ASP A 186 11.01 56.17 -47.66
CA ASP A 186 10.70 57.60 -47.78
C ASP A 186 11.82 58.36 -48.50
N SER A 187 13.08 57.99 -48.27
CA SER A 187 14.22 58.57 -48.98
C SER A 187 14.33 58.18 -50.46
N TRP A 188 13.59 57.15 -50.90
CA TRP A 188 13.55 56.69 -52.29
C TRP A 188 12.37 57.27 -53.08
N GLN A 189 11.58 58.17 -52.49
CA GLN A 189 10.56 58.88 -53.26
C GLN A 189 11.23 59.67 -54.38
N LEU A 190 10.97 59.24 -55.63
CA LEU A 190 11.52 59.85 -56.83
C LEU A 190 10.99 61.29 -56.92
N ALA A 191 11.86 62.29 -56.92
CA ALA A 191 11.46 63.66 -57.21
C ALA A 191 10.96 63.70 -58.66
N ALA A 192 9.64 63.86 -58.85
CA ALA A 192 9.07 64.02 -60.17
C ALA A 192 9.66 65.30 -60.80
N LYS A 193 10.46 65.13 -61.86
CA LYS A 193 10.94 66.25 -62.66
C LYS A 193 9.74 66.84 -63.39
N THR A 194 9.21 67.96 -62.89
CA THR A 194 8.21 68.74 -63.64
C THR A 194 8.90 69.21 -64.93
N THR A 195 8.34 68.82 -66.06
CA THR A 195 8.83 69.27 -67.38
C THR A 195 8.00 70.51 -67.71
N ASP A 196 8.65 71.66 -67.83
CA ASP A 196 8.07 72.88 -68.40
C ASP A 196 7.79 72.71 -69.90
#